data_AF-V4ULS7-F1
#
_entry.id   AF-V4ULS7-F1
#
_cell.length_a   1.000
_cell.length_b   1.000
_cell.length_c   1.000
_cell.angle_alpha   90.00
_cell.angle_beta   90.00
_cell.angle_gamma   90.00
#
_symmetry.space_group_name_H-M   'P 1'
#
loop_
_entity.id
_entity.type
_entity.pdbx_description
1 polymer ?
#
loop_
_entity_poly.entity_id
_entity_poly.type
_entity_poly.pdbx_seq_one_letter_code
_entity_poly.pdbx_strand_id
1 'polypeptide(L)'
;MSSCYRSYMENYCEEEREALASPDPAAQAQLNQWTEIQDELKKRLITEDFFTWNLPNSTTTNTSTKEEEEVLLKYIGGVDMSFSKEDPSIACGCIVVLDLQTLQIVYEDYSLLRLQVPYVPGFLAFREAPVLLSLLDNMKKRANHFYPQVLMVDGNGLLHPRGFGLASHIGVLANLTTIGVGKNLHHVDGLTHSGVRQLLDAKENNNEDIIPLMGGSGSTWGVADIRSRDYLQKHQSTCLLQRWQ
;
A
#
# COMPACT_ATOMS: atom_id res chain seq x y z
N MET A 1 -1.03 -12.32 -31.63
CA MET A 1 -0.89 -12.50 -30.16
C MET A 1 0.24 -13.49 -29.91
N SER A 2 1.24 -13.10 -29.11
CA SER A 2 2.43 -13.90 -28.81
C SER A 2 2.07 -15.24 -28.15
N SER A 3 2.80 -16.33 -28.46
CA SER A 3 2.54 -17.65 -27.86
C SER A 3 2.70 -17.65 -26.34
N CYS A 4 3.47 -16.71 -25.80
CA CYS A 4 3.64 -16.50 -24.36
C CYS A 4 2.33 -16.04 -23.67
N TYR A 5 1.54 -15.19 -24.33
CA TYR A 5 0.28 -14.69 -23.79
C TYR A 5 -0.81 -15.76 -23.80
N ARG A 6 -0.78 -16.65 -24.81
CA ARG A 6 -1.72 -17.77 -24.90
C ARG A 6 -1.45 -18.81 -23.81
N SER A 7 -0.18 -19.11 -23.56
CA SER A 7 0.24 -19.98 -22.46
C SER A 7 -0.08 -19.40 -21.08
N TYR A 8 0.06 -18.07 -20.89
CA TYR A 8 -0.36 -17.41 -19.65
C TYR A 8 -1.86 -17.57 -19.39
N MET A 9 -2.71 -17.33 -20.40
CA MET A 9 -4.17 -17.46 -20.26
C MET A 9 -4.64 -18.92 -20.13
N GLU A 10 -3.93 -19.87 -20.75
CA GLU A 10 -4.20 -21.30 -20.61
C GLU A 10 -3.84 -21.80 -19.19
N ASN A 11 -2.69 -21.39 -18.65
CA ASN A 11 -2.32 -21.69 -17.26
C ASN A 11 -3.26 -21.02 -16.24
N TYR A 12 -3.68 -19.78 -16.49
CA TYR A 12 -4.65 -19.07 -15.64
C TYR A 12 -6.02 -19.78 -15.61
N CYS A 13 -6.49 -20.28 -16.76
CA CYS A 13 -7.71 -21.08 -16.86
C CYS A 13 -7.60 -22.47 -16.21
N GLU A 14 -6.40 -23.07 -16.16
CA GLU A 14 -6.16 -24.34 -15.45
C GLU A 14 -6.12 -24.13 -13.93
N GLU A 15 -5.49 -23.05 -13.45
CA GLU A 15 -5.54 -22.63 -12.03
C GLU A 15 -6.97 -22.33 -11.55
N GLU A 16 -7.80 -21.69 -12.38
CA GLU A 16 -9.24 -21.47 -12.08
C GLU A 16 -10.06 -22.78 -12.09
N ARG A 17 -9.64 -23.81 -12.83
CA ARG A 17 -10.28 -25.13 -12.81
C ARG A 17 -9.91 -25.97 -11.59
N GLU A 18 -8.70 -25.81 -11.05
CA GLU A 18 -8.33 -26.39 -9.74
C GLU A 18 -9.06 -25.70 -8.57
N ALA A 19 -9.43 -24.42 -8.72
CA ALA A 19 -10.23 -23.67 -7.74
C ALA A 19 -11.70 -24.14 -7.60
N LEU A 20 -12.17 -25.08 -8.43
CA LEU A 20 -13.51 -25.68 -8.38
C LEU A 20 -13.59 -26.95 -7.51
N ALA A 21 -12.48 -27.42 -6.93
CA ALA A 21 -12.52 -28.36 -5.82
C ALA A 21 -12.97 -27.63 -4.55
N SER A 22 -13.91 -28.20 -3.80
CA SER A 22 -14.29 -27.67 -2.49
C SER A 22 -13.03 -27.44 -1.64
N PRO A 23 -12.77 -26.23 -1.13
CA PRO A 23 -11.52 -25.93 -0.46
C PRO A 23 -11.32 -26.89 0.72
N ASP A 24 -10.07 -27.36 0.89
CA ASP A 24 -9.64 -28.12 2.07
C ASP A 24 -10.22 -27.46 3.34
N PRO A 25 -10.93 -28.20 4.21
CA PRO A 25 -11.48 -27.65 5.44
C PRO A 25 -10.48 -26.84 6.26
N ALA A 26 -9.19 -27.20 6.25
CA ALA A 26 -8.14 -26.45 6.93
C ALA A 26 -7.88 -25.08 6.26
N ALA A 27 -7.80 -25.04 4.93
CA ALA A 27 -7.66 -23.80 4.17
C ALA A 27 -8.89 -22.89 4.36
N GLN A 28 -10.10 -23.47 4.36
CA GLN A 28 -11.32 -22.71 4.59
C GLN A 28 -11.38 -22.12 6.02
N ALA A 29 -10.98 -22.90 7.03
CA ALA A 29 -10.88 -22.41 8.40
C ALA A 29 -9.86 -21.26 8.53
N GLN A 30 -8.73 -21.34 7.84
CA GLN A 30 -7.72 -20.28 7.81
C GLN A 30 -8.26 -18.99 7.16
N LEU A 31 -8.97 -19.09 6.05
CA LEU A 31 -9.58 -17.93 5.39
C LEU A 31 -10.65 -17.26 6.26
N ASN A 32 -11.44 -18.04 6.99
CA ASN A 32 -12.41 -17.52 7.94
C ASN A 32 -11.71 -16.77 9.08
N GLN A 33 -10.63 -17.35 9.63
CA GLN A 33 -9.83 -16.68 10.65
C GLN A 33 -9.22 -15.36 10.14
N TRP A 34 -8.64 -15.34 8.94
CA TRP A 34 -8.08 -14.13 8.37
C TRP A 34 -9.14 -13.06 8.07
N THR A 35 -10.32 -13.49 7.67
CA THR A 35 -11.50 -12.63 7.49
C THR A 35 -11.86 -11.93 8.79
N GLU A 36 -12.01 -12.69 9.88
CA GLU A 36 -12.31 -12.15 11.21
C GLU A 36 -11.23 -11.17 11.69
N ILE A 37 -9.95 -11.52 11.51
CA ILE A 37 -8.84 -10.64 11.89
C ILE A 37 -8.89 -9.31 11.11
N GLN A 38 -9.13 -9.35 9.80
CA GLN A 38 -9.26 -8.12 9.01
C GLN A 38 -10.43 -7.27 9.51
N ASP A 39 -11.57 -7.89 9.82
CA ASP A 39 -12.76 -7.17 10.28
C ASP A 39 -12.54 -6.53 11.65
N GLU A 40 -11.87 -7.21 12.57
CA GLU A 40 -11.50 -6.64 13.88
C GLU A 40 -10.48 -5.51 13.77
N LEU A 41 -9.43 -5.68 12.93
CA LEU A 41 -8.43 -4.63 12.74
C LEU A 41 -9.00 -3.41 12.02
N LYS A 42 -9.90 -3.62 11.05
CA LYS A 42 -10.54 -2.54 10.29
C LYS A 42 -11.36 -1.62 11.18
N LYS A 43 -11.96 -2.10 12.28
CA LYS A 43 -12.68 -1.26 13.26
C LYS A 43 -11.77 -0.22 13.93
N ARG A 44 -10.45 -0.43 13.90
CA ARG A 44 -9.44 0.48 14.47
C ARG A 44 -8.81 1.40 13.43
N LEU A 45 -9.18 1.27 12.16
CA LEU A 45 -8.68 2.13 11.10
C LEU A 45 -9.25 3.54 11.31
N ILE A 46 -8.37 4.53 11.38
CA ILE A 46 -8.76 5.92 11.33
C ILE A 46 -8.57 6.38 9.86
N THR A 47 -9.45 7.27 9.42
CA THR A 47 -9.51 7.74 8.03
C THR A 47 -9.49 9.25 7.91
N GLU A 48 -9.28 9.92 9.04
CA GLU A 48 -9.31 11.36 9.18
C GLU A 48 -7.91 11.83 9.60
N ASP A 49 -7.53 12.99 9.07
CA ASP A 49 -6.22 13.57 9.28
C ASP A 49 -6.09 14.13 10.71
N PHE A 50 -5.20 13.55 11.52
CA PHE A 50 -4.80 14.11 12.81
C PHE A 50 -3.27 14.10 12.97
N PHE A 51 -2.62 15.12 12.41
CA PHE A 51 -1.16 15.25 12.49
C PHE A 51 -0.75 16.24 13.58
N THR A 52 0.22 15.82 14.39
CA THR A 52 0.93 16.71 15.31
C THR A 52 2.04 17.50 14.62
N TRP A 53 2.18 17.37 13.29
CA TRP A 53 3.26 17.95 12.50
C TRP A 53 2.73 18.68 11.26
N ASN A 54 3.49 19.67 10.79
CA ASN A 54 3.21 20.46 9.60
C ASN A 54 4.16 20.09 8.44
N LEU A 55 3.72 20.35 7.20
CA LEU A 55 4.57 20.18 6.02
C LEU A 55 5.58 21.33 5.91
N PRO A 56 6.84 21.08 5.49
CA PRO A 56 7.90 22.10 5.45
C PRO A 56 7.65 23.36 4.59
N ASN A 57 6.56 23.43 3.82
CA ASN A 57 6.20 24.56 2.96
C ASN A 57 4.70 24.90 3.01
N SER A 58 3.98 24.47 4.05
CA SER A 58 2.58 24.87 4.22
C SER A 58 2.55 26.33 4.65
N THR A 59 2.36 27.26 3.72
CA THR A 59 2.24 28.69 4.02
C THR A 59 0.96 28.93 4.82
N THR A 60 1.04 28.74 6.14
CA THR A 60 -0.05 29.09 7.04
C THR A 60 0.02 30.59 7.28
N THR A 61 -0.59 31.37 6.39
CA THR A 61 -0.94 32.76 6.71
C THR A 61 -2.00 32.72 7.80
N ASN A 62 -1.60 32.91 9.07
CA ASN A 62 -2.35 33.69 10.04
C ASN A 62 -1.54 33.98 11.30
N THR A 63 -1.38 35.28 11.54
CA THR A 63 -1.24 35.97 12.83
C THR A 63 -1.82 35.21 14.02
N SER A 64 -0.98 34.86 15.01
CA SER A 64 -1.06 35.33 16.42
C SER A 64 -0.25 34.45 17.38
N THR A 65 0.73 35.08 18.05
CA THR A 65 1.08 34.89 19.47
C THR A 65 0.97 33.50 20.09
N LYS A 66 2.04 32.70 19.98
CA LYS A 66 2.73 31.96 21.06
C LYS A 66 3.84 31.12 20.42
N GLU A 67 5.02 31.13 21.04
CA GLU A 67 6.19 30.32 20.67
C GLU A 67 5.95 28.84 20.98
N GLU A 68 4.98 28.20 20.31
CA GLU A 68 4.92 26.74 20.26
C GLU A 68 5.86 26.30 19.13
N GLU A 69 6.87 25.46 19.46
CA GLU A 69 7.78 24.89 18.46
C GLU A 69 6.96 24.14 17.41
N GLU A 70 6.98 24.65 16.18
CA GLU A 70 6.33 24.01 15.05
C GLU A 70 7.04 22.69 14.73
N VAL A 71 6.38 21.56 15.01
CA VAL A 71 6.91 20.24 14.66
C VAL A 71 6.72 20.02 13.16
N LEU A 72 7.81 19.91 12.41
CA LEU A 72 7.75 19.64 10.97
C LEU A 72 7.81 18.14 10.66
N LEU A 73 7.17 17.72 9.57
CA LEU A 73 7.39 16.40 8.99
C LEU A 73 8.84 16.32 8.52
N LYS A 74 9.59 15.37 9.07
CA LYS A 74 11.01 15.20 8.82
C LYS A 74 11.35 13.87 8.18
N TYR A 75 10.78 12.76 8.67
CA TYR A 75 11.15 11.42 8.21
C TYR A 75 9.99 10.67 7.57
N ILE A 76 10.18 10.26 6.32
CA ILE A 76 9.24 9.41 5.57
C ILE A 76 9.88 8.04 5.36
N GLY A 77 9.23 7.00 5.86
CA GLY A 77 9.60 5.62 5.62
C GLY A 77 9.03 5.11 4.31
N GLY A 78 9.71 4.18 3.67
CA GLY A 78 9.22 3.38 2.55
C GLY A 78 9.42 1.90 2.85
N VAL A 79 8.41 1.06 2.59
CA VAL A 79 8.53 -0.39 2.71
C VAL A 79 8.08 -1.09 1.44
N ASP A 80 8.79 -2.15 1.10
CA ASP A 80 8.51 -3.03 -0.03
C ASP A 80 8.85 -4.48 0.36
N MET A 81 8.21 -5.43 -0.30
CA MET A 81 8.51 -6.85 -0.18
C MET A 81 8.61 -7.50 -1.55
N SER A 82 9.77 -8.09 -1.81
CA SER A 82 10.08 -8.75 -3.08
C SER A 82 10.34 -10.23 -2.89
N PHE A 83 10.00 -11.03 -3.90
CA PHE A 83 10.16 -12.49 -3.91
C PHE A 83 11.26 -12.90 -4.88
N SER A 84 12.02 -13.95 -4.54
CA SER A 84 13.01 -14.53 -5.45
C SER A 84 12.32 -15.11 -6.68
N LYS A 85 12.93 -14.91 -7.85
CA LYS A 85 12.45 -15.48 -9.12
C LYS A 85 12.79 -16.96 -9.24
N GLU A 86 13.84 -17.39 -8.56
CA GLU A 86 14.34 -18.76 -8.53
C GLU A 86 13.55 -19.62 -7.52
N ASP A 87 13.25 -19.06 -6.35
CA ASP A 87 12.49 -19.73 -5.29
C ASP A 87 11.42 -18.77 -4.71
N PRO A 88 10.15 -18.86 -5.17
CA PRO A 88 9.06 -17.99 -4.72
C PRO A 88 8.71 -18.09 -3.23
N SER A 89 9.27 -19.07 -2.51
CA SER A 89 9.15 -19.13 -1.06
C SER A 89 10.17 -18.24 -0.35
N ILE A 90 11.25 -17.82 -1.01
CA ILE A 90 12.20 -16.85 -0.48
C ILE A 90 11.70 -15.43 -0.77
N ALA A 91 11.66 -14.59 0.25
CA ALA A 91 11.31 -13.19 0.15
C ALA A 91 12.27 -12.30 0.93
N CYS A 92 12.34 -11.04 0.51
CA CYS A 92 13.08 -9.96 1.15
C CYS A 92 12.11 -8.82 1.44
N GLY A 93 11.87 -8.54 2.71
CA GLY A 93 11.20 -7.31 3.14
C GLY A 93 12.24 -6.24 3.41
N CYS A 94 11.99 -5.00 2.98
CA CYS A 94 12.91 -3.88 3.16
C CYS A 94 12.18 -2.68 3.76
N ILE A 95 12.92 -1.88 4.53
CA ILE A 95 12.53 -0.55 4.97
C ILE A 95 13.64 0.44 4.63
N VAL A 96 13.25 1.61 4.14
CA VAL A 96 14.12 2.78 4.01
C VAL A 96 13.48 3.95 4.71
N VAL A 97 14.28 4.89 5.22
CA VAL A 97 13.78 6.19 5.72
C VAL A 97 14.53 7.31 5.04
N LEU A 98 13.76 8.25 4.51
CA LEU A 98 14.23 9.46 3.86
C LEU A 98 14.04 10.65 4.81
N ASP A 99 15.03 11.53 4.85
CA ASP A 99 14.84 12.89 5.36
C ASP A 99 14.13 13.74 4.30
N LEU A 100 12.98 14.31 4.63
CA LEU A 100 12.10 14.99 3.69
C LEU A 100 12.70 16.31 3.15
N GLN A 101 13.58 16.95 3.90
CA GLN A 101 14.19 18.21 3.47
C GLN A 101 15.31 17.97 2.45
N THR A 102 16.09 16.92 2.68
CA THR A 102 17.29 16.60 1.88
C THR A 102 17.07 15.51 0.84
N LEU A 103 15.97 14.75 0.97
CA LEU A 103 15.64 13.55 0.22
C LEU A 103 16.75 12.48 0.27
N GLN A 104 17.59 12.50 1.30
CA GLN A 104 18.64 11.51 1.51
C GLN A 104 18.13 10.33 2.34
N ILE A 105 18.61 9.13 2.02
CA ILE A 105 18.37 7.94 2.84
C ILE A 105 19.17 8.10 4.14
N VAL A 106 18.47 8.11 5.27
CA VAL A 106 19.05 8.21 6.61
C VAL A 106 19.01 6.89 7.37
N TYR A 107 18.22 5.93 6.89
CA TYR A 107 18.16 4.57 7.43
C TYR A 107 17.74 3.58 6.34
N GLU A 108 18.29 2.38 6.40
CA GLU A 108 17.86 1.22 5.62
C GLU A 108 18.05 -0.05 6.44
N ASP A 109 17.14 -1.01 6.27
CA ASP A 109 17.21 -2.33 6.87
C ASP A 109 16.39 -3.33 6.04
N TYR A 110 16.73 -4.61 6.15
CA TYR A 110 16.05 -5.66 5.40
C TYR A 110 16.02 -6.99 6.14
N SER A 111 15.06 -7.84 5.77
CA SER A 111 14.92 -9.18 6.32
C SER A 111 14.68 -10.18 5.19
N LEU A 112 15.61 -11.13 5.05
CA LEU A 112 15.45 -12.30 4.18
C LEU A 112 14.79 -13.44 4.95
N LEU A 113 13.76 -14.03 4.37
CA LEU A 113 13.02 -15.12 4.99
C LEU A 113 12.45 -16.09 3.96
N ARG A 114 12.09 -17.28 4.46
CA ARG A 114 11.32 -18.26 3.71
C ARG A 114 9.87 -18.25 4.20
N LEU A 115 8.95 -17.84 3.34
CA LEU A 115 7.52 -17.81 3.60
C LEU A 115 6.87 -19.17 3.35
N GLN A 116 6.07 -19.59 4.31
CA GLN A 116 5.22 -20.80 4.23
C GLN A 116 3.75 -20.46 3.99
N VAL A 117 3.40 -19.17 4.05
CA VAL A 117 2.03 -18.69 3.87
C VAL A 117 1.76 -18.53 2.37
N PRO A 118 0.73 -19.19 1.81
CA PRO A 118 0.41 -19.08 0.39
C PRO A 118 -0.11 -17.68 0.04
N TYR A 119 0.02 -17.31 -1.23
CA TYR A 119 -0.64 -16.12 -1.76
C TYR A 119 -2.14 -16.37 -1.90
N VAL A 120 -2.94 -15.56 -1.22
CA VAL A 120 -4.39 -15.55 -1.40
C VAL A 120 -4.84 -14.13 -1.75
N PRO A 121 -5.50 -13.90 -2.90
CA PRO A 121 -6.05 -12.60 -3.27
C PRO A 121 -6.94 -12.04 -2.15
N GLY A 122 -6.73 -10.77 -1.79
CA GLY A 122 -7.44 -10.11 -0.69
C GLY A 122 -6.84 -10.32 0.72
N PHE A 123 -5.82 -11.19 0.86
CA PHE A 123 -5.19 -11.54 2.13
C PHE A 123 -3.66 -11.39 2.11
N LEU A 124 -3.11 -10.65 1.14
CA LEU A 124 -1.67 -10.40 0.99
C LEU A 124 -1.01 -9.91 2.30
N ALA A 125 -1.72 -9.10 3.06
CA ALA A 125 -1.22 -8.55 4.32
C ALA A 125 -0.77 -9.63 5.32
N PHE A 126 -1.41 -10.81 5.37
CA PHE A 126 -1.01 -11.89 6.26
C PHE A 126 0.34 -12.52 5.88
N ARG A 127 0.75 -12.35 4.63
CA ARG A 127 2.02 -12.82 4.10
C ARG A 127 3.15 -11.81 4.32
N GLU A 128 2.86 -10.52 4.17
CA GLU A 128 3.89 -9.47 4.13
C GLU A 128 3.99 -8.63 5.40
N ALA A 129 2.86 -8.28 6.03
CA ALA A 129 2.84 -7.41 7.19
C ALA A 129 3.70 -7.92 8.37
N PRO A 130 3.74 -9.23 8.71
CA PRO A 130 4.59 -9.71 9.80
C PRO A 130 6.08 -9.36 9.62
N VAL A 131 6.57 -9.40 8.39
CA VAL A 131 7.97 -9.10 8.06
C VAL A 131 8.23 -7.60 8.18
N LEU A 132 7.38 -6.79 7.56
CA LEU A 132 7.54 -5.34 7.54
C LEU A 132 7.36 -4.73 8.95
N LEU A 133 6.42 -5.27 9.73
CA LEU A 133 6.26 -4.90 11.15
C LEU A 133 7.48 -5.28 11.98
N SER A 134 8.12 -6.42 11.71
CA SER A 134 9.34 -6.80 12.43
C SER A 134 10.49 -5.80 12.22
N LEU A 135 10.61 -5.23 11.01
CA LEU A 135 11.59 -4.19 10.69
C LEU A 135 11.30 -2.90 11.47
N LEU A 136 10.04 -2.46 11.47
CA LEU A 136 9.60 -1.29 12.25
C LEU A 136 9.81 -1.50 13.76
N ASP A 137 9.44 -2.67 14.27
CA ASP A 137 9.63 -3.02 15.68
C ASP A 137 11.11 -3.03 16.08
N ASN A 138 11.99 -3.50 15.20
CA ASN A 138 13.43 -3.47 15.44
C ASN A 138 13.96 -2.03 15.55
N MET A 139 13.52 -1.13 14.66
CA MET A 139 13.86 0.29 14.76
C MET A 139 13.36 0.89 16.08
N LYS A 140 12.11 0.60 16.45
CA LYS A 140 11.47 1.11 17.67
C LYS A 140 12.18 0.62 18.93
N LYS A 141 12.49 -0.68 19.01
CA LYS A 141 13.23 -1.29 20.13
C LYS A 141 14.63 -0.72 20.30
N ARG A 142 15.28 -0.33 19.20
CA ARG A 142 16.61 0.30 19.20
C ARG A 142 16.55 1.81 19.47
N ALA A 143 15.36 2.37 19.73
CA ALA A 143 15.12 3.80 19.89
C ALA A 143 15.77 4.62 18.75
N ASN A 144 15.63 4.13 17.51
CA ASN A 144 16.24 4.75 16.36
C ASN A 144 15.67 6.16 16.15
N HIS A 145 16.53 7.17 16.13
CA HIS A 145 16.14 8.58 15.97
C HIS A 145 15.49 8.87 14.60
N PHE A 146 15.70 7.99 13.60
CA PHE A 146 15.10 8.07 12.27
C PHE A 146 13.79 7.29 12.16
N TYR A 147 13.09 6.99 13.26
CA TYR A 147 11.79 6.34 13.16
C TYR A 147 10.81 7.23 12.34
N PRO A 148 10.16 6.69 11.29
CA PRO A 148 9.39 7.51 10.38
C PRO A 148 8.11 8.05 11.01
N GLN A 149 7.69 9.24 10.61
CA GLN A 149 6.39 9.84 10.98
C GLN A 149 5.26 9.38 10.03
N VAL A 150 5.64 9.06 8.79
CA VAL A 150 4.77 8.53 7.73
C VAL A 150 5.47 7.39 7.03
N LEU A 151 4.74 6.31 6.76
CA LEU A 151 5.25 5.13 6.07
C LEU A 151 4.53 4.95 4.74
N MET A 152 5.25 5.05 3.64
CA MET A 152 4.78 4.67 2.30
C MET A 152 4.93 3.16 2.14
N VAL A 153 3.85 2.50 1.76
CA VAL A 153 3.78 1.04 1.65
C VAL A 153 3.51 0.67 0.20
N ASP A 154 4.38 -0.14 -0.43
CA ASP A 154 4.10 -0.72 -1.76
C ASP A 154 2.96 -1.74 -1.64
N GLY A 155 1.73 -1.25 -1.77
CA GLY A 155 0.53 -2.01 -1.50
C GLY A 155 -0.67 -1.10 -1.21
N ASN A 156 -1.87 -1.66 -1.40
CA ASN A 156 -3.10 -0.92 -1.20
C ASN A 156 -3.45 -0.76 0.30
N GLY A 157 -4.15 0.31 0.64
CA GLY A 157 -4.87 0.57 1.89
C GLY A 157 -6.38 0.38 1.70
N LEU A 158 -7.17 1.46 1.69
CA LEU A 158 -8.63 1.39 1.51
C LEU A 158 -9.10 0.89 0.14
N LEU A 159 -8.34 1.10 -0.94
CA LEU A 159 -8.72 0.60 -2.27
C LEU A 159 -8.36 -0.88 -2.32
N HIS A 160 -9.16 -1.66 -1.62
CA HIS A 160 -9.01 -3.07 -1.42
C HIS A 160 -10.42 -3.67 -1.41
N PRO A 161 -10.65 -4.90 -1.90
CA PRO A 161 -11.99 -5.50 -1.94
C PRO A 161 -12.69 -5.50 -0.58
N ARG A 162 -11.91 -5.56 0.51
CA ARG A 162 -12.41 -5.52 1.89
C ARG A 162 -12.22 -4.17 2.58
N GLY A 163 -11.73 -3.15 1.87
CA GLY A 163 -11.41 -1.83 2.43
C GLY A 163 -10.32 -1.87 3.52
N PHE A 164 -9.39 -2.83 3.44
CA PHE A 164 -8.38 -3.07 4.46
C PHE A 164 -7.17 -3.82 3.87
N GLY A 165 -6.42 -3.15 3.00
CA GLY A 165 -5.22 -3.69 2.38
C GLY A 165 -3.97 -3.64 3.27
N LEU A 166 -2.81 -3.99 2.71
CA LEU A 166 -1.52 -4.05 3.41
C LEU A 166 -1.18 -2.77 4.15
N ALA A 167 -1.36 -1.60 3.53
CA ALA A 167 -1.00 -0.32 4.15
C ALA A 167 -1.85 -0.06 5.41
N SER A 168 -3.17 -0.21 5.30
CA SER A 168 -4.09 -0.09 6.44
C SER A 168 -3.79 -1.11 7.54
N HIS A 169 -3.44 -2.35 7.15
CA HIS A 169 -3.08 -3.41 8.09
C HIS A 169 -1.82 -3.05 8.90
N ILE A 170 -0.76 -2.60 8.22
CA ILE A 170 0.48 -2.16 8.86
C ILE A 170 0.21 -0.94 9.74
N GLY A 171 -0.53 0.06 9.25
CA GLY A 171 -0.80 1.29 9.99
C GLY A 171 -1.51 1.04 11.32
N VAL A 172 -2.55 0.20 11.32
CA VAL A 172 -3.28 -0.18 12.53
C VAL A 172 -2.40 -0.94 13.52
N LEU A 173 -1.57 -1.87 13.05
CA LEU A 173 -0.73 -2.70 13.94
C LEU A 173 0.49 -1.93 14.48
N ALA A 174 1.13 -1.10 13.64
CA ALA A 174 2.28 -0.28 14.02
C ALA A 174 1.88 0.99 14.79
N ASN A 175 0.59 1.36 14.76
CA ASN A 175 0.08 2.66 15.22
C ASN A 175 0.87 3.81 14.56
N LEU A 176 0.92 3.79 13.23
CA LEU A 176 1.75 4.67 12.40
C LEU A 176 0.96 5.13 11.16
N THR A 177 1.14 6.39 10.76
CA THR A 177 0.59 6.89 9.48
C THR A 177 1.12 6.06 8.34
N THR A 178 0.21 5.53 7.52
CA THR A 178 0.57 4.78 6.32
C THR A 178 -0.05 5.42 5.09
N ILE A 179 0.72 5.43 4.00
CA ILE A 179 0.22 5.74 2.68
C ILE A 179 0.38 4.50 1.83
N GLY A 180 -0.71 3.90 1.40
CA GLY A 180 -0.67 2.83 0.40
C GLY A 180 -0.27 3.41 -0.94
N VAL A 181 0.69 2.78 -1.61
CA VAL A 181 1.18 3.12 -2.94
C VAL A 181 0.97 1.89 -3.81
N GLY A 182 -0.27 1.70 -4.24
CA GLY A 182 -0.64 0.54 -5.05
C GLY A 182 -0.16 0.70 -6.49
N LYS A 183 0.25 -0.40 -7.12
CA LYS A 183 0.52 -0.50 -8.57
C LYS A 183 -0.70 -0.97 -9.37
N ASN A 184 -1.59 -1.70 -8.70
CA ASN A 184 -2.77 -2.33 -9.29
C ASN A 184 -4.05 -1.71 -8.71
N LEU A 185 -5.00 -1.39 -9.59
CA LEU A 185 -6.33 -0.92 -9.21
C LEU A 185 -7.21 -2.13 -8.83
N HIS A 186 -7.74 -2.14 -7.60
CA HIS A 186 -8.78 -3.11 -7.25
C HIS A 186 -10.15 -2.63 -7.75
N HIS A 187 -10.97 -3.58 -8.21
CA HIS A 187 -12.37 -3.32 -8.55
C HIS A 187 -13.18 -3.18 -7.26
N VAL A 188 -13.35 -1.94 -6.81
CA VAL A 188 -14.05 -1.58 -5.58
C VAL A 188 -15.08 -0.52 -5.92
N ASP A 189 -16.31 -0.68 -5.41
CA ASP A 189 -17.35 0.34 -5.55
C ASP A 189 -17.55 0.82 -7.00
N GLY A 190 -17.58 -0.12 -7.96
CA GLY A 190 -17.76 0.19 -9.38
C GLY A 190 -16.53 0.77 -10.09
N LEU A 191 -15.41 1.02 -9.39
CA LEU A 191 -14.15 1.38 -10.04
C LEU A 191 -13.66 0.22 -10.90
N THR A 192 -13.30 0.51 -12.14
CA THR A 192 -12.77 -0.46 -13.10
C THR A 192 -11.50 0.07 -13.75
N HIS A 193 -10.61 -0.83 -14.18
CA HIS A 193 -9.40 -0.42 -14.91
C HIS A 193 -9.71 0.40 -16.15
N SER A 194 -10.73 0.01 -16.93
CA SER A 194 -11.16 0.73 -18.12
C SER A 194 -11.71 2.12 -17.78
N GLY A 195 -12.54 2.23 -16.74
CA GLY A 195 -13.10 3.50 -16.29
C GLY A 195 -12.02 4.47 -15.81
N VAL A 196 -11.09 4.01 -14.97
CA VAL A 196 -9.97 4.85 -14.48
C VAL A 196 -9.05 5.25 -15.63
N ARG A 197 -8.78 4.36 -16.59
CA ARG A 197 -7.99 4.68 -17.78
C ARG A 197 -8.65 5.76 -18.64
N GLN A 198 -9.97 5.67 -18.85
CA GLN A 198 -10.70 6.70 -19.58
C GLN A 198 -10.64 8.07 -18.88
N LEU A 199 -10.72 8.08 -17.53
CA LEU A 199 -10.55 9.32 -16.75
C LEU A 199 -9.14 9.91 -16.91
N LEU A 200 -8.10 9.07 -16.87
CA LEU A 200 -6.71 9.47 -17.09
C LEU A 200 -6.51 10.06 -18.50
N ASP A 201 -6.97 9.34 -19.54
CA ASP A 201 -6.85 9.78 -20.93
C ASP A 201 -7.63 11.09 -21.18
N ALA A 202 -8.76 11.31 -20.50
CA ALA A 202 -9.55 12.54 -20.63
C ALA A 202 -8.91 13.76 -19.94
N LYS A 203 -8.20 13.56 -18.82
CA LYS A 203 -7.58 14.63 -18.03
C LYS A 203 -6.14 14.98 -18.43
N GLU A 204 -5.53 14.19 -19.31
CA GLU A 204 -4.20 14.45 -19.89
C GLU A 204 -4.09 15.84 -20.55
N ASN A 205 -5.22 16.42 -20.97
CA ASN A 205 -5.27 17.75 -21.60
C ASN A 205 -5.41 18.93 -20.61
N ASN A 206 -5.58 18.68 -19.31
CA ASN A 206 -5.97 19.70 -18.32
C ASN A 206 -4.90 20.04 -17.27
N ASN A 207 -3.66 19.52 -17.41
CA ASN A 207 -2.55 19.82 -16.49
C ASN A 207 -2.85 19.46 -15.00
N GLU A 208 -3.82 18.57 -14.76
CA GLU A 208 -4.11 18.02 -13.43
C GLU A 208 -3.27 16.76 -13.23
N ASP A 209 -2.37 16.80 -12.25
CA ASP A 209 -1.45 15.69 -11.99
C ASP A 209 -2.06 14.54 -11.18
N ILE A 210 -3.20 14.78 -10.52
CA ILE A 210 -3.81 13.86 -9.55
C ILE A 210 -5.30 13.75 -9.85
N ILE A 211 -5.79 12.53 -10.04
CA ILE A 211 -7.21 12.25 -10.27
C ILE A 211 -7.81 11.52 -9.05
N PRO A 212 -8.86 12.04 -8.41
CA PRO A 212 -9.55 11.32 -7.35
C PRO A 212 -10.29 10.10 -7.93
N LEU A 213 -10.14 8.96 -7.24
CA LEU A 213 -10.83 7.72 -7.57
C LEU A 213 -12.12 7.63 -6.77
N MET A 214 -13.18 8.21 -7.33
CA MET A 214 -14.51 8.18 -6.75
C MET A 214 -15.27 6.95 -7.23
N GLY A 215 -15.78 6.15 -6.29
CA GLY A 215 -16.62 5.00 -6.58
C GLY A 215 -18.09 5.38 -6.79
N GLY A 216 -18.92 4.40 -7.16
CA GLY A 216 -20.34 4.56 -7.43
C GLY A 216 -21.16 5.01 -6.22
N SER A 217 -20.68 4.75 -5.00
CA SER A 217 -21.27 5.28 -3.77
C SER A 217 -21.04 6.79 -3.56
N GLY A 218 -20.16 7.41 -4.35
CA GLY A 218 -19.66 8.78 -4.14
C GLY A 218 -18.46 8.87 -3.19
N SER A 219 -18.05 7.74 -2.60
CA SER A 219 -16.86 7.68 -1.73
C SER A 219 -15.58 7.83 -2.54
N THR A 220 -14.59 8.56 -2.02
CA THR A 220 -13.25 8.63 -2.61
C THR A 220 -12.38 7.54 -2.01
N TRP A 221 -11.89 6.63 -2.85
CA TRP A 221 -11.11 5.46 -2.43
C TRP A 221 -9.60 5.69 -2.49
N GLY A 222 -9.14 6.70 -3.22
CA GLY A 222 -7.73 7.06 -3.35
C GLY A 222 -7.55 8.06 -4.47
N VAL A 223 -6.31 8.22 -4.91
CA VAL A 223 -5.97 9.07 -6.06
C VAL A 223 -5.04 8.35 -7.02
N ALA A 224 -5.15 8.66 -8.31
CA ALA A 224 -4.22 8.23 -9.34
C ALA A 224 -3.31 9.41 -9.74
N ASP A 225 -1.98 9.21 -9.70
CA ASP A 225 -0.99 10.23 -10.10
C ASP A 225 -0.51 10.02 -11.55
N ILE A 226 -0.75 11.01 -12.40
CA ILE A 226 -0.45 10.99 -13.85
C ILE A 226 1.04 11.21 -14.14
N ARG A 227 1.77 11.94 -13.28
CA ARG A 227 3.19 12.30 -13.49
C ARG A 227 4.13 11.10 -13.37
N SER A 228 3.64 10.01 -12.78
CA SER A 228 4.42 8.77 -12.68
C SER A 228 4.54 8.01 -14.02
N ARG A 229 3.87 8.45 -15.11
CA ARG A 229 3.78 7.72 -16.40
C ARG A 229 5.11 7.32 -17.04
N ASP A 230 6.19 8.10 -16.92
CA ASP A 230 7.49 7.76 -17.53
C ASP A 230 8.18 6.57 -16.84
N TYR A 231 7.89 6.34 -15.55
CA TYR A 231 8.28 5.12 -14.84
C TYR A 231 7.36 3.93 -15.19
N LEU A 232 6.11 4.23 -15.58
CA LEU A 232 5.02 3.27 -15.79
C LEU A 232 4.88 2.74 -17.22
N GLN A 233 5.37 3.43 -18.25
CA GLN A 233 5.36 2.92 -19.63
C GLN A 233 6.16 1.61 -19.79
N LYS A 234 7.11 1.33 -18.89
CA LYS A 234 7.82 0.03 -18.85
C LYS A 234 7.07 -1.07 -18.08
N HIS A 235 6.10 -0.75 -17.22
CA HIS A 235 5.57 -1.71 -16.22
C HIS A 235 4.04 -1.72 -15.98
N GLN A 236 3.22 -1.01 -16.78
CA GLN A 236 1.73 -1.05 -16.71
C GLN A 236 1.14 -0.93 -15.28
N SER A 237 1.70 -0.06 -14.44
CA SER A 237 1.16 0.18 -13.10
C SER A 237 0.56 1.59 -13.02
N THR A 238 -0.45 1.80 -12.18
CA THR A 238 -0.93 3.17 -11.82
C THR A 238 -0.52 3.37 -10.37
N CYS A 239 0.20 4.45 -10.05
CA CYS A 239 0.53 4.78 -8.67
C CYS A 239 -0.73 5.28 -7.96
N LEU A 240 -1.19 4.52 -6.97
CA LEU A 240 -2.39 4.81 -6.21
C LEU A 240 -2.00 5.22 -4.80
N LEU A 241 -2.04 6.53 -4.51
CA LEU A 241 -1.76 7.07 -3.17
C LEU A 241 -3.02 6.95 -2.30
N GLN A 242 -2.88 6.34 -1.14
CA GLN A 242 -3.98 6.09 -0.21
C GLN A 242 -3.56 6.48 1.20
N ARG A 243 -4.00 7.65 1.68
CA ARG A 243 -3.55 8.26 2.94
C ARG A 243 -4.34 7.75 4.14
N TRP A 244 -3.70 7.21 5.18
CA TRP A 244 -4.36 6.74 6.41
C TRP A 244 -3.52 6.93 7.67
N GLN A 245 -4.11 7.50 8.72
CA GLN A 245 -3.80 7.25 10.13
C GLN A 245 -5.09 6.76 10.72
#